data_AF-A0A0T6B7C0-F1
#
_entry.id   AF-A0A0T6B7C0-F1
#
_cell.length_a   1.000
_cell.length_b   1.000
_cell.length_c   1.000
_cell.angle_alpha   90.00
_cell.angle_beta   90.00
_cell.angle_gamma   90.00
#
_symmetry.space_group_name_H-M   'P 1'
#
loop_
_entity.id
_entity.type
_entity.pdbx_description
1 polymer ?
#
loop_
_entity_poly.entity_id
_entity_poly.type
_entity_poly.pdbx_seq_one_letter_code
_entity_poly.pdbx_strand_id
1 'polypeptide(L)'
;MDGYPDILATLCENSQRETQSFLLENVPCENSCGHFKRSYVVRWDALHPFTNGTIMAAFFDFYQDGTLDIIMVKHNGTDYKTAAFKNSLDYDANFIKVMVLTGLRNANDSMIMGRVGKKRRTYGTNLPGPRISYKTTTQEGDLRHAASAQLPQSAHFSLNLPYNIFGLGRTPNFVDLLTVGLSSHSRQWTQIIPNSQMVVIPWPVDKPSLWKAQLFVTPSKLILMSVAGLTTACALITVIIGVL
;
A
#
# COMPACT_ATOMS: atom_id res chain seq x y z
N MET A 1 0.16 -6.31 -7.96
CA MET A 1 1.33 -5.99 -7.11
C MET A 1 2.01 -7.28 -6.66
N ASP A 2 3.24 -7.51 -7.10
CA ASP A 2 4.00 -8.76 -6.85
C ASP A 2 4.94 -8.70 -5.62
N GLY A 3 5.01 -7.51 -5.00
CA GLY A 3 5.79 -7.24 -3.78
C GLY A 3 7.20 -6.70 -4.06
N TYR A 4 7.57 -6.46 -5.32
CA TYR A 4 8.87 -5.92 -5.70
C TYR A 4 8.74 -4.49 -6.22
N PRO A 5 9.66 -3.58 -5.86
CA PRO A 5 9.58 -2.18 -6.28
C PRO A 5 10.05 -2.01 -7.73
N ASP A 6 9.16 -1.47 -8.55
CA ASP A 6 9.46 -0.97 -9.89
C ASP A 6 10.05 0.44 -9.84
N ILE A 7 10.74 0.84 -10.91
CA ILE A 7 11.36 2.17 -11.03
C ILE A 7 10.66 2.95 -12.12
N LEU A 8 10.40 4.22 -11.86
CA LEU A 8 9.95 5.19 -12.85
C LEU A 8 11.07 6.22 -13.05
N ALA A 9 11.58 6.32 -14.27
CA ALA A 9 12.72 7.18 -14.58
C ALA A 9 12.43 8.04 -15.81
N THR A 10 12.76 9.32 -15.74
CA THR A 10 12.76 10.22 -16.91
C THR A 10 14.16 10.26 -17.50
N LEU A 11 14.27 9.90 -18.78
CA LEU A 11 15.50 9.89 -19.55
C LEU A 11 15.43 10.93 -20.66
N CYS A 12 16.57 11.44 -21.09
CA CYS A 12 16.69 12.38 -22.20
C CYS A 12 17.60 11.78 -23.25
N GLU A 13 17.15 11.74 -24.51
CA GLU A 13 18.01 11.31 -25.61
C GLU A 13 18.89 12.49 -26.06
N ASN A 14 20.22 12.31 -26.02
CA ASN A 14 21.19 13.36 -26.35
C ASN A 14 21.05 13.91 -27.78
N SER A 15 20.57 13.09 -28.72
CA SER A 15 20.41 13.42 -30.14
C SER A 15 19.20 14.33 -30.39
N GLN A 16 18.07 14.08 -29.73
CA GLN A 16 16.80 14.77 -29.98
C GLN A 16 16.43 15.80 -28.90
N ARG A 17 17.14 15.81 -27.75
CA ARG A 17 16.77 16.58 -26.53
C ARG A 17 15.33 16.32 -26.07
N GLU A 18 14.74 15.22 -26.51
CA GLU A 18 13.42 14.82 -26.06
C GLU A 18 13.54 14.02 -24.77
N THR A 19 12.79 14.48 -23.76
CA THR A 19 12.66 13.79 -22.48
C THR A 19 11.45 12.87 -22.52
N GLN A 20 11.63 11.66 -22.02
CA GLN A 20 10.57 10.67 -21.89
C GLN A 20 10.69 9.93 -20.55
N SER A 21 9.56 9.63 -19.95
CA SER A 21 9.47 8.80 -18.75
C SER A 21 9.26 7.35 -19.14
N PHE A 22 10.01 6.44 -18.51
CA PHE A 22 9.97 5.01 -18.73
C PHE A 22 9.68 4.26 -17.44
N LEU A 23 8.88 3.21 -17.53
CA LEU A 23 8.66 2.25 -16.45
C LEU A 23 9.67 1.11 -16.58
N LEU A 24 10.44 0.90 -15.52
CA LEU A 24 11.40 -0.19 -15.39
C LEU A 24 10.80 -1.20 -14.42
N GLU A 25 10.32 -2.31 -14.97
CA GLU A 25 9.71 -3.38 -14.19
C GLU A 25 10.79 -4.26 -13.57
N ASN A 26 10.64 -4.55 -12.29
CA ASN A 26 11.50 -5.43 -11.54
C ASN A 26 11.11 -6.88 -11.81
N VAL A 27 11.92 -7.65 -12.54
CA VAL A 27 11.62 -9.03 -12.93
C VAL A 27 12.66 -10.02 -12.37
N PRO A 28 12.31 -11.31 -12.19
CA PRO A 28 13.29 -12.36 -11.90
C PRO A 28 14.41 -12.34 -12.95
N CYS A 29 15.66 -12.46 -12.50
CA CYS A 29 16.76 -12.49 -13.44
C CYS A 29 16.94 -13.89 -14.02
N GLU A 30 16.91 -13.99 -15.35
CA GLU A 30 17.09 -15.26 -16.06
C GLU A 30 18.57 -15.53 -16.39
N ASN A 31 19.37 -14.50 -16.73
CA ASN A 31 20.75 -14.66 -17.17
C ASN A 31 21.72 -13.68 -16.47
N SER A 32 22.79 -14.21 -15.87
CA SER A 32 24.02 -13.47 -15.49
C SER A 32 23.88 -12.26 -14.54
N CYS A 33 23.05 -12.34 -13.49
CA CYS A 33 22.93 -11.25 -12.50
C CYS A 33 23.93 -11.30 -11.32
N GLY A 34 24.99 -12.11 -11.42
CA GLY A 34 25.99 -12.25 -10.35
C GLY A 34 25.34 -12.66 -9.03
N HIS A 35 25.47 -11.81 -8.01
CA HIS A 35 24.86 -12.04 -6.68
C HIS A 35 23.39 -11.60 -6.57
N PHE A 36 22.84 -10.93 -7.58
CA PHE A 36 21.45 -10.45 -7.56
C PHE A 36 20.50 -11.46 -8.18
N LYS A 37 19.30 -11.60 -7.58
CA LYS A 37 18.26 -12.53 -8.06
C LYS A 37 17.25 -11.89 -9.02
N ARG A 38 17.31 -10.56 -9.20
CA ARG A 38 16.34 -9.77 -9.97
C ARG A 38 17.04 -8.69 -10.78
N SER A 39 16.40 -8.28 -11.87
CA SER A 39 16.88 -7.25 -12.80
C SER A 39 15.72 -6.34 -13.22
N TYR A 40 16.04 -5.21 -13.83
CA TYR A 40 15.04 -4.29 -14.37
C TYR A 40 14.93 -4.43 -15.88
N VAL A 41 13.70 -4.54 -16.37
CA VAL A 41 13.39 -4.52 -17.81
C VAL A 41 12.62 -3.25 -18.13
N VAL A 42 13.09 -2.50 -19.12
CA VAL A 42 12.40 -1.30 -19.60
C VAL A 42 11.15 -1.73 -20.35
N ARG A 43 9.99 -1.24 -19.91
CA ARG A 43 8.72 -1.41 -20.60
C ARG A 43 8.45 -0.20 -21.50
N TRP A 44 8.94 -0.29 -22.73
CA TRP A 44 8.87 0.79 -23.73
C TRP A 44 7.43 1.25 -24.02
N ASP A 45 6.49 0.30 -24.10
CA ASP A 45 5.10 0.58 -24.48
C ASP A 45 4.15 0.76 -23.29
N ALA A 46 4.61 0.58 -22.04
CA ALA A 46 3.74 0.57 -20.87
C ALA A 46 3.03 1.91 -20.62
N LEU A 47 3.63 3.02 -21.06
CA LEU A 47 3.13 4.37 -20.84
C LEU A 47 2.49 4.97 -22.08
N HIS A 48 2.21 4.18 -23.13
CA HIS A 48 1.53 4.68 -24.32
C HIS A 48 0.16 5.27 -23.96
N PRO A 49 -0.21 6.48 -24.45
CA PRO A 49 0.37 7.26 -25.55
C PRO A 49 1.40 8.34 -25.13
N PHE A 50 1.97 8.28 -23.94
CA PHE A 50 2.88 9.31 -23.40
C PHE A 50 4.34 9.10 -23.82
N THR A 51 4.59 9.03 -25.12
CA THR A 51 5.93 8.71 -25.65
C THR A 51 6.87 9.93 -25.66
N ASN A 52 6.39 11.17 -25.87
CA ASN A 52 7.31 12.30 -26.07
C ASN A 52 6.94 13.53 -25.21
N GLY A 53 7.97 14.26 -24.79
CA GLY A 53 7.87 15.52 -24.06
C GLY A 53 7.52 15.36 -22.59
N THR A 54 7.72 14.19 -22.00
CA THR A 54 7.44 13.94 -20.58
C THR A 54 8.68 14.29 -19.77
N ILE A 55 8.60 15.37 -18.99
CA ILE A 55 9.75 15.93 -18.26
C ILE A 55 9.82 15.46 -16.79
N MET A 56 8.69 14.96 -16.26
CA MET A 56 8.58 14.49 -14.89
C MET A 56 7.48 13.46 -14.81
N ALA A 57 7.70 12.42 -14.01
CA ALA A 57 6.67 11.46 -13.66
C ALA A 57 6.84 10.98 -12.21
N ALA A 58 5.74 10.71 -11.53
CA ALA A 58 5.73 10.19 -10.17
C ALA A 58 4.60 9.16 -10.00
N PHE A 59 4.87 8.11 -9.22
CA PHE A 59 3.83 7.19 -8.80
C PHE A 59 2.86 7.89 -7.85
N PHE A 60 1.56 7.65 -8.04
CA PHE A 60 0.51 8.19 -7.19
C PHE A 60 -0.73 7.28 -7.26
N ASP A 61 -1.44 7.09 -6.16
CA ASP A 61 -2.68 6.30 -6.12
C ASP A 61 -3.88 7.27 -6.18
N PHE A 62 -4.48 7.46 -7.36
CA PHE A 62 -5.55 8.46 -7.53
C PHE A 62 -6.84 8.08 -6.80
N TYR A 63 -7.15 6.77 -6.76
CA TYR A 63 -8.41 6.26 -6.24
C TYR A 63 -8.31 5.73 -4.81
N GLN A 64 -7.11 5.77 -4.22
CA GLN A 64 -6.79 5.16 -2.93
C GLN A 64 -7.09 3.65 -2.86
N ASP A 65 -7.21 3.00 -4.02
CA ASP A 65 -7.58 1.58 -4.15
C ASP A 65 -6.39 0.64 -3.96
N GLY A 66 -5.20 1.22 -3.81
CA GLY A 66 -3.97 0.50 -3.58
C GLY A 66 -3.24 0.09 -4.85
N THR A 67 -3.73 0.48 -6.03
CA THR A 67 -2.98 0.40 -7.28
C THR A 67 -2.24 1.71 -7.50
N LEU A 68 -0.93 1.64 -7.79
CA LEU A 68 -0.17 2.83 -8.13
C LEU A 68 -0.45 3.20 -9.59
N ASP A 69 -1.05 4.37 -9.78
CA ASP A 69 -1.13 5.09 -11.04
C ASP A 69 0.12 5.97 -11.20
N ILE A 70 0.21 6.70 -12.31
CA ILE A 70 1.32 7.60 -12.59
C ILE A 70 0.79 8.97 -12.96
N ILE A 71 1.26 10.01 -12.27
CA ILE A 71 1.08 11.40 -12.68
C ILE A 71 2.31 11.88 -13.42
N MET A 72 2.10 12.65 -14.48
CA MET A 72 3.15 13.10 -15.38
C MET A 72 3.00 14.59 -15.71
N VAL A 73 4.12 15.22 -16.02
CA VAL A 73 4.15 16.57 -16.58
C VAL A 73 4.73 16.48 -17.99
N LYS A 74 3.94 16.93 -18.96
CA LYS A 74 4.36 17.10 -20.35
C LYS A 74 4.76 18.55 -20.60
N HIS A 75 5.79 18.72 -21.41
CA HIS A 75 6.26 20.01 -21.90
C HIS A 75 6.26 19.99 -23.42
N ASN A 76 5.53 20.90 -24.04
CA ASN A 76 5.42 21.00 -25.50
C ASN A 76 6.24 22.17 -26.09
N GLY A 77 7.28 22.62 -25.38
CA GLY A 77 8.15 23.74 -25.77
C GLY A 77 7.77 25.09 -25.15
N THR A 78 6.49 25.36 -24.95
CA THR A 78 6.00 26.60 -24.30
C THR A 78 5.18 26.35 -23.04
N ASP A 79 4.34 25.32 -23.06
CA ASP A 79 3.37 25.05 -22.00
C ASP A 79 3.69 23.76 -21.26
N TYR A 80 3.44 23.80 -19.95
CA TYR A 80 3.42 22.62 -19.09
C TYR A 80 1.98 22.12 -18.95
N LYS A 81 1.77 20.84 -19.25
CA LYS A 81 0.46 20.16 -19.11
C LYS A 81 0.61 18.94 -18.22
N THR A 82 -0.26 18.83 -17.22
CA THR A 82 -0.34 17.65 -16.37
C THR A 82 -1.13 16.56 -17.07
N ALA A 83 -0.63 15.33 -17.03
CA ALA A 83 -1.29 14.13 -17.53
C ALA A 83 -1.31 13.07 -16.44
N ALA A 84 -2.28 12.16 -16.50
CA ALA A 84 -2.41 11.04 -15.59
C ALA A 84 -2.54 9.76 -16.41
N PHE A 85 -1.73 8.76 -16.06
CA PHE A 85 -1.82 7.40 -16.57
C PHE A 85 -2.45 6.54 -15.49
N LYS A 86 -3.67 6.07 -15.76
CA LYS A 86 -4.37 5.15 -14.86
C LYS A 86 -3.91 3.73 -15.14
N ASN A 87 -3.45 3.06 -14.11
CA ASN A 87 -3.11 1.65 -14.17
C ASN A 87 -4.39 0.82 -14.04
N SER A 88 -4.82 0.18 -15.13
CA SER A 88 -6.04 -0.64 -15.18
C SER A 88 -5.75 -2.13 -15.02
N LEU A 89 -4.65 -2.52 -14.36
CA LEU A 89 -4.37 -3.91 -14.06
C LEU A 89 -5.45 -4.46 -13.12
N ASP A 90 -6.46 -5.09 -13.73
CA ASP A 90 -7.50 -5.88 -13.09
C ASP A 90 -6.84 -7.16 -12.57
N TYR A 91 -6.18 -7.05 -11.42
CA TYR A 91 -5.41 -8.15 -10.84
C TYR A 91 -6.03 -8.51 -9.50
N ASP A 92 -6.35 -9.80 -9.31
CA ASP A 92 -6.69 -10.41 -8.02
C ASP A 92 -5.46 -10.44 -7.09
N ALA A 93 -4.82 -9.28 -6.88
CA ALA A 93 -3.68 -9.11 -6.02
C ALA A 93 -4.15 -8.59 -4.67
N ASN A 94 -3.88 -9.36 -3.62
CA ASN A 94 -4.07 -8.90 -2.27
C ASN A 94 -2.96 -7.92 -1.90
N PHE A 95 -3.32 -6.91 -1.12
CA PHE A 95 -2.37 -5.95 -0.58
C PHE A 95 -2.61 -5.70 0.91
N ILE A 96 -1.65 -5.11 1.59
CA ILE A 96 -1.84 -4.54 2.91
C ILE A 96 -1.34 -3.10 2.92
N LYS A 97 -2.22 -2.19 3.35
CA LYS A 97 -1.92 -0.76 3.48
C LYS A 97 -1.61 -0.46 4.94
N VAL A 98 -0.42 0.04 5.23
CA VAL A 98 0.03 0.32 6.60
C VAL A 98 0.44 1.77 6.73
N MET A 99 -0.12 2.46 7.73
CA MET A 99 0.14 3.85 8.06
C MET A 99 0.57 3.94 9.52
N VAL A 100 1.70 4.57 9.78
CA VAL A 100 2.22 4.85 11.12
C VAL A 100 2.06 6.34 11.39
N LEU A 101 1.30 6.68 12.41
CA LEU A 101 1.05 8.06 12.79
C LEU A 101 1.92 8.47 13.98
N THR A 102 2.06 9.77 14.22
CA THR A 102 2.46 10.24 15.55
C THR A 102 1.35 9.94 16.56
N GLY A 103 1.72 9.80 17.83
CA GLY A 103 0.76 9.56 18.91
C GLY A 103 0.85 10.63 19.98
N LEU A 104 0.62 11.89 19.62
CA LEU A 104 0.67 12.99 20.59
C LEU A 104 -0.58 13.01 21.45
N ARG A 105 -0.41 13.25 22.74
CA ARG A 105 -1.51 13.42 23.70
C ARG A 105 -1.38 14.78 24.34
N ASN A 106 -2.46 15.57 24.30
CA ASN A 106 -2.52 16.82 25.04
C ASN A 106 -3.00 16.56 26.48
N ALA A 107 -2.27 17.08 27.46
CA ALA A 107 -2.60 16.96 28.88
C ALA A 107 -3.82 17.81 29.31
N ASN A 108 -4.22 18.76 28.47
CA ASN A 108 -5.36 19.64 28.73
C ASN A 108 -6.65 19.16 28.05
N ASP A 109 -6.57 18.16 27.17
CA ASP A 109 -7.76 17.63 26.52
C ASP A 109 -8.66 16.90 27.51
N SER A 110 -9.96 17.17 27.38
CA SER A 110 -10.99 16.42 28.08
C SER A 110 -10.97 14.95 27.64
N MET A 111 -11.26 14.06 28.59
CA MET A 111 -11.45 12.66 28.26
C MET A 111 -12.81 12.48 27.60
N ILE A 112 -12.85 11.77 26.48
CA ILE A 112 -14.08 11.47 25.75
C ILE A 112 -14.61 10.13 26.25
N MET A 113 -15.92 10.06 26.50
CA MET A 113 -16.58 8.78 26.78
C MET A 113 -16.65 7.95 25.50
N GLY A 114 -15.87 6.87 25.43
CA GLY A 114 -15.99 5.88 24.37
C GLY A 114 -16.86 4.70 24.79
N ARG A 115 -17.18 3.81 23.85
CA ARG A 115 -17.92 2.55 24.11
C ARG A 115 -17.30 1.68 25.21
N VAL A 116 -16.00 1.81 25.43
CA VAL A 116 -15.22 1.04 26.42
C VAL A 116 -14.54 1.98 27.42
N GLY A 117 -15.29 2.97 27.91
CA GLY A 117 -14.84 3.90 28.96
C GLY A 117 -14.22 5.21 28.47
N LYS A 118 -13.79 6.04 29.43
CA LYS A 118 -13.18 7.35 29.17
C LYS A 118 -11.80 7.18 28.52
N LYS A 119 -11.62 7.72 27.32
CA LYS A 119 -10.36 7.70 26.58
C LYS A 119 -9.96 9.11 26.19
N ARG A 120 -8.66 9.39 26.27
CA ARG A 120 -8.11 10.65 25.80
C ARG A 120 -7.84 10.55 24.30
N ARG A 121 -8.08 11.65 23.56
CA ARG A 121 -7.71 11.72 22.15
C ARG A 121 -6.19 11.61 22.01
N THR A 122 -5.78 10.92 20.96
CA THR A 122 -4.41 10.89 20.47
C THR A 122 -4.46 11.53 19.10
N TYR A 123 -3.68 12.58 18.91
CA TYR A 123 -3.51 13.24 17.62
C TYR A 123 -2.32 12.64 16.92
N GLY A 124 -2.46 12.46 15.61
CA GLY A 124 -1.42 11.88 14.78
C GLY A 124 -1.36 12.56 13.43
N THR A 125 -0.14 12.87 13.00
CA THR A 125 0.19 13.15 11.60
C THR A 125 1.06 12.00 11.08
N ASN A 126 1.30 11.94 9.77
CA ASN A 126 2.15 10.92 9.18
C ASN A 126 3.58 11.07 9.71
N LEU A 127 4.08 10.01 10.35
CA LEU A 127 5.42 9.99 10.92
C LEU A 127 6.43 9.49 9.87
N PRO A 128 7.42 10.29 9.45
CA PRO A 128 8.48 9.83 8.55
C PRO A 128 9.49 8.95 9.30
N GLY A 129 9.99 7.89 8.63
CA GLY A 129 11.05 7.02 9.16
C GLY A 129 10.67 5.68 9.80
N PRO A 130 9.43 5.40 10.29
CA PRO A 130 9.07 4.07 10.77
C PRO A 130 9.37 2.99 9.75
N ARG A 131 9.99 1.90 10.20
CA ARG A 131 10.22 0.70 9.38
C ARG A 131 9.01 -0.20 9.48
N ILE A 132 8.35 -0.46 8.36
CA ILE A 132 7.25 -1.43 8.28
C ILE A 132 7.78 -2.64 7.54
N SER A 133 7.54 -3.84 8.06
CA SER A 133 7.92 -5.07 7.40
C SER A 133 6.88 -6.14 7.62
N TYR A 134 6.70 -7.02 6.64
CA TYR A 134 5.85 -8.20 6.78
C TYR A 134 6.65 -9.46 6.50
N LYS A 135 6.19 -10.56 7.08
CA LYS A 135 6.62 -11.92 6.79
C LYS A 135 5.36 -12.77 6.66
N THR A 136 5.27 -13.56 5.60
CA THR A 136 4.14 -14.45 5.34
C THR A 136 4.61 -15.66 4.54
N THR A 137 3.83 -16.74 4.60
CA THR A 137 4.05 -17.94 3.79
C THR A 137 3.07 -17.95 2.63
N THR A 138 3.52 -18.27 1.42
CA THR A 138 2.63 -18.42 0.25
C THR A 138 1.92 -19.77 0.27
N GLN A 139 0.95 -19.97 -0.63
CA GLN A 139 0.24 -21.24 -0.74
C GLN A 139 1.15 -22.40 -1.17
N GLU A 140 2.21 -22.08 -1.91
CA GLU A 140 3.25 -23.01 -2.36
C GLU A 140 4.23 -23.37 -1.23
N GLY A 141 4.10 -22.75 -0.05
CA GLY A 141 4.97 -22.97 1.10
C GLY A 141 6.21 -22.07 1.14
N ASP A 142 6.36 -21.15 0.18
CA ASP A 142 7.51 -20.26 0.13
C ASP A 142 7.40 -19.11 1.13
N LEU A 143 8.51 -18.77 1.77
CA LEU A 143 8.60 -17.63 2.68
C LEU A 143 8.72 -16.33 1.89
N ARG A 144 7.72 -15.45 2.03
CA ARG A 144 7.75 -14.07 1.55
C ARG A 144 7.98 -13.09 2.69
N HIS A 145 8.80 -12.08 2.41
CA HIS A 145 9.04 -10.98 3.33
C HIS A 145 9.36 -9.71 2.54
N ALA A 146 8.92 -8.58 3.06
CA ALA A 146 9.32 -7.27 2.54
C ALA A 146 9.43 -6.26 3.68
N ALA A 147 10.21 -5.21 3.46
CA ALA A 147 10.34 -4.11 4.39
C ALA A 147 10.40 -2.79 3.61
N SER A 148 9.77 -1.75 4.16
CA SER A 148 9.81 -0.40 3.61
C SER A 148 9.73 0.61 4.75
N ALA A 149 10.46 1.72 4.61
CA ALA A 149 10.33 2.86 5.51
C ALA A 149 9.13 3.72 5.09
N GLN A 150 8.44 4.34 6.04
CA GLN A 150 7.34 5.25 5.74
C GLN A 150 7.86 6.63 5.33
N LEU A 151 7.21 7.23 4.32
CA LEU A 151 7.61 8.48 3.69
C LEU A 151 9.08 8.46 3.23
N PRO A 152 9.54 7.43 2.51
CA PRO A 152 10.90 7.40 2.01
C PRO A 152 11.05 8.48 0.94
N GLN A 153 12.11 9.28 0.98
CA GLN A 153 12.39 10.30 -0.04
C GLN A 153 13.60 9.86 -0.86
N SER A 154 13.37 9.47 -2.10
CA SER A 154 14.42 9.03 -3.04
C SER A 154 14.70 10.03 -4.16
N ALA A 155 13.85 11.04 -4.37
CA ALA A 155 13.97 12.03 -5.44
C ALA A 155 13.46 13.43 -5.03
N HIS A 156 13.81 14.44 -5.81
CA HIS A 156 13.50 15.86 -5.53
C HIS A 156 12.01 16.25 -5.71
N PHE A 157 11.17 15.38 -6.29
CA PHE A 157 9.74 15.62 -6.50
C PHE A 157 8.91 14.33 -6.32
N SER A 158 9.34 13.43 -5.43
CA SER A 158 8.57 12.21 -5.17
C SER A 158 7.26 12.56 -4.42
N LEU A 159 6.14 12.13 -4.98
CA LEU A 159 4.84 12.25 -4.32
C LEU A 159 4.69 11.11 -3.32
N ASN A 160 5.21 11.33 -2.11
CA ASN A 160 5.16 10.32 -1.06
C ASN A 160 3.73 10.13 -0.56
N LEU A 161 3.27 8.88 -0.59
CA LEU A 161 1.98 8.51 -0.02
C LEU A 161 2.09 8.45 1.51
N PRO A 162 1.02 8.80 2.24
CA PRO A 162 1.03 8.81 3.71
C PRO A 162 1.03 7.41 4.34
N TYR A 163 1.13 6.36 3.52
CA TYR A 163 1.10 4.96 3.91
C TYR A 163 2.03 4.16 2.99
N ASN A 164 2.41 2.97 3.45
CA ASN A 164 3.11 1.99 2.64
C ASN A 164 2.13 0.91 2.20
N ILE A 165 2.21 0.52 0.93
CA ILE A 165 1.46 -0.61 0.39
C ILE A 165 2.43 -1.74 0.12
N PHE A 166 2.08 -2.92 0.62
CA PHE A 166 2.78 -4.14 0.28
C PHE A 166 1.88 -5.02 -0.58
N GLY A 167 2.34 -5.32 -1.79
CA GLY A 167 1.74 -6.37 -2.62
C GLY A 167 2.03 -7.73 -2.04
N LEU A 168 0.98 -8.54 -1.86
CA LEU A 168 1.07 -9.89 -1.32
C LEU A 168 0.89 -10.97 -2.40
N GLY A 169 0.57 -10.57 -3.64
CA GLY A 169 0.25 -11.48 -4.73
C GLY A 169 -1.16 -12.07 -4.60
N ARG A 170 -1.39 -13.22 -5.25
CA ARG A 170 -2.68 -13.91 -5.18
C ARG A 170 -2.78 -14.65 -3.84
N THR A 171 -3.96 -14.56 -3.24
CA THR A 171 -4.47 -15.53 -2.24
C THR A 171 -3.72 -15.76 -0.91
N PRO A 172 -3.09 -14.78 -0.23
CA PRO A 172 -2.91 -14.90 1.22
C PRO A 172 -4.28 -14.86 1.91
N ASN A 173 -4.54 -15.77 2.84
CA ASN A 173 -5.71 -15.70 3.74
C ASN A 173 -5.45 -14.71 4.90
N PHE A 174 -4.20 -14.64 5.33
CA PHE A 174 -3.70 -13.74 6.37
C PHE A 174 -2.22 -13.47 6.13
N VAL A 175 -1.74 -12.33 6.60
CA VAL A 175 -0.31 -12.04 6.74
C VAL A 175 0.14 -12.55 8.10
N ASP A 176 1.09 -13.48 8.11
CA ASP A 176 1.54 -14.16 9.35
C ASP A 176 2.04 -13.18 10.40
N LEU A 177 2.92 -12.26 9.98
CA LEU A 177 3.58 -11.31 10.86
C LEU A 177 3.74 -9.96 10.17
N LEU A 178 3.23 -8.91 10.81
CA LEU A 178 3.53 -7.52 10.48
C LEU A 178 4.31 -6.88 11.63
N THR A 179 5.49 -6.35 11.33
CA THR A 179 6.36 -5.66 12.29
C THR A 179 6.45 -4.19 11.93
N VAL A 180 6.14 -3.32 12.89
CA VAL A 180 6.44 -1.88 12.82
C VAL A 180 7.55 -1.56 13.80
N GLY A 181 8.59 -0.89 13.32
CA GLY A 181 9.71 -0.38 14.10
C GLY A 181 9.74 1.14 14.08
N LEU A 182 10.05 1.74 15.22
CA LEU A 182 10.29 3.16 15.38
C LEU A 182 11.45 3.37 16.36
N SER A 183 12.49 4.09 15.94
CA SER A 183 13.72 4.27 16.71
C SER A 183 14.35 2.91 17.09
N SER A 184 14.60 2.64 18.37
CA SER A 184 15.13 1.37 18.89
C SER A 184 14.06 0.33 19.25
N HIS A 185 12.78 0.65 19.01
CA HIS A 185 11.66 -0.14 19.48
C HIS A 185 10.86 -0.74 18.32
N SER A 186 10.26 -1.91 18.54
CA SER A 186 9.40 -2.53 17.54
C SER A 186 8.25 -3.29 18.16
N ARG A 187 7.16 -3.42 17.41
CA ARG A 187 6.02 -4.26 17.74
C ARG A 187 5.60 -5.09 16.56
N GLN A 188 5.16 -6.30 16.89
CA GLN A 188 4.64 -7.26 15.95
C GLN A 188 3.13 -7.47 16.16
N TRP A 189 2.42 -7.70 15.07
CA TRP A 189 1.04 -8.15 15.03
C TRP A 189 0.95 -9.34 14.09
N THR A 190 0.09 -10.29 14.43
CA THR A 190 -0.05 -11.55 13.69
C THR A 190 -1.42 -11.65 13.04
N GLN A 191 -1.52 -12.49 12.01
CA GLN A 191 -2.79 -12.84 11.36
C GLN A 191 -3.56 -11.61 10.84
N ILE A 192 -2.87 -10.72 10.12
CA ILE A 192 -3.53 -9.52 9.56
C ILE A 192 -4.29 -9.90 8.30
N ILE A 193 -5.56 -9.51 8.25
CA ILE A 193 -6.44 -9.74 7.10
C ILE A 193 -5.95 -8.90 5.91
N PRO A 194 -5.73 -9.47 4.71
CA PRO A 194 -5.38 -8.70 3.52
C PRO A 194 -6.50 -7.74 3.09
N ASN A 195 -6.21 -6.86 2.14
CA ASN A 195 -7.13 -5.83 1.63
C ASN A 195 -7.69 -4.94 2.76
N SER A 196 -6.87 -4.73 3.78
CA SER A 196 -7.17 -3.91 4.93
C SER A 196 -6.15 -2.77 5.06
N GLN A 197 -6.58 -1.72 5.73
CA GLN A 197 -5.76 -0.60 6.11
C GLN A 197 -5.48 -0.67 7.62
N MET A 198 -4.21 -0.78 7.97
CA MET A 198 -3.75 -0.78 9.36
C MET A 198 -3.14 0.57 9.72
N VAL A 199 -3.73 1.23 10.71
CA VAL A 199 -3.21 2.49 11.28
C VAL A 199 -2.56 2.19 12.62
N VAL A 200 -1.26 2.45 12.72
CA VAL A 200 -0.45 2.22 13.91
C VAL A 200 -0.12 3.54 14.59
N ILE A 201 -0.40 3.59 15.89
CA ILE A 201 -0.10 4.73 16.76
C ILE A 201 0.93 4.26 17.80
N PRO A 202 2.22 4.56 17.60
CA PRO A 202 3.31 4.11 18.44
C PRO A 202 3.44 4.99 19.70
N TRP A 203 2.41 4.96 20.56
CA TRP A 203 2.40 5.70 21.82
C TRP A 203 2.09 4.83 23.03
N PRO A 204 2.86 4.94 24.13
CA PRO A 204 4.14 5.67 24.27
C PRO A 204 5.25 5.02 23.43
N VAL A 205 6.18 5.81 22.88
CA VAL A 205 7.26 5.31 22.00
C VAL A 205 8.11 4.25 22.70
N ASP A 206 8.45 4.46 23.97
CA ASP A 206 9.30 3.56 24.77
C ASP A 206 8.61 2.26 25.22
N LYS A 207 7.29 2.13 25.01
CA LYS A 207 6.51 0.96 25.45
C LYS A 207 5.77 0.34 24.26
N PRO A 208 6.44 -0.47 23.42
CA PRO A 208 5.84 -1.09 22.24
C PRO A 208 4.57 -1.87 22.53
N SER A 209 4.51 -2.58 23.65
CA SER A 209 3.34 -3.36 24.09
C SER A 209 2.06 -2.52 24.24
N LEU A 210 2.17 -1.21 24.39
CA LEU A 210 1.04 -0.28 24.49
C LEU A 210 0.66 0.39 23.17
N TRP A 211 1.46 0.24 22.12
CA TRP A 211 1.16 0.79 20.80
C TRP A 211 -0.22 0.31 20.31
N LYS A 212 -0.96 1.18 19.65
CA LYS A 212 -2.30 0.83 19.18
C LYS A 212 -2.24 0.56 17.69
N ALA A 213 -2.89 -0.50 17.25
CA ALA A 213 -3.17 -0.72 15.85
C ALA A 213 -4.68 -0.76 15.65
N GLN A 214 -5.15 -0.02 14.65
CA GLN A 214 -6.54 -0.01 14.23
C GLN A 214 -6.59 -0.58 12.82
N LEU A 215 -7.40 -1.63 12.64
CA LEU A 215 -7.61 -2.26 11.36
C LEU A 215 -8.93 -1.77 10.77
N PHE A 216 -8.86 -1.20 9.58
CA PHE A 216 -10.01 -0.80 8.79
C PHE A 216 -10.11 -1.75 7.61
N VAL A 217 -11.24 -2.44 7.51
CA VAL A 217 -11.53 -3.34 6.40
C VAL A 217 -12.59 -2.67 5.56
N THR A 218 -12.32 -2.45 4.28
CA THR A 218 -13.31 -1.91 3.36
C THR A 218 -14.30 -3.04 3.04
N PRO A 219 -15.58 -2.93 3.40
CA PRO A 219 -16.55 -3.97 3.08
C PRO A 219 -16.71 -4.02 1.55
N SER A 220 -16.35 -5.15 0.94
CA SER A 220 -16.54 -5.35 -0.49
C SER A 220 -18.03 -5.56 -0.79
N LYS A 221 -18.46 -5.23 -2.02
CA LYS A 221 -19.83 -5.52 -2.49
C LYS A 221 -20.19 -7.00 -2.32
N LEU A 222 -19.19 -7.89 -2.42
CA LEU A 222 -19.33 -9.33 -2.21
C LEU A 222 -19.73 -9.68 -0.78
N ILE A 223 -19.21 -8.99 0.24
CA ILE A 223 -19.60 -9.24 1.64
C ILE A 223 -21.09 -8.92 1.82
N LEU A 224 -21.56 -7.81 1.24
CA LEU A 224 -22.95 -7.40 1.36
C LEU A 224 -23.91 -8.37 0.63
N MET A 225 -23.51 -8.83 -0.56
CA MET A 225 -24.22 -9.88 -1.29
C MET A 225 -24.23 -11.23 -0.54
N SER A 226 -23.12 -11.59 0.10
CA SER A 226 -23.00 -12.82 0.88
C SER A 226 -23.88 -12.78 2.13
N VAL A 227 -23.93 -11.64 2.83
CA VAL A 227 -24.82 -11.44 3.97
C VAL A 227 -26.27 -11.57 3.52
N ALA A 228 -26.65 -10.91 2.42
CA ALA A 228 -28.00 -11.01 1.86
C ALA A 228 -28.38 -12.45 1.50
N GLY A 229 -27.46 -13.18 0.86
CA GLY A 229 -27.62 -14.60 0.54
C GLY A 229 -27.80 -15.47 1.77
N LEU A 230 -26.96 -15.30 2.79
CA LEU A 230 -27.03 -16.05 4.04
C LEU A 230 -28.32 -15.75 4.81
N THR A 231 -28.74 -14.49 4.90
CA THR A 231 -30.02 -14.12 5.53
C THR A 231 -31.21 -14.72 4.79
N THR A 232 -31.17 -14.76 3.45
CA THR A 232 -32.23 -15.37 2.65
C THR A 232 -32.32 -16.87 2.90
N ALA A 233 -31.17 -17.57 2.91
CA ALA A 233 -31.11 -19.00 3.20
C ALA A 233 -31.59 -19.32 4.62
N CYS A 234 -31.13 -18.57 5.62
CA CYS A 234 -31.58 -18.73 7.01
C CYS A 234 -33.09 -18.51 7.13
N ALA A 235 -33.64 -17.44 6.53
CA ALA A 235 -35.08 -17.16 6.56
C ALA A 235 -35.90 -18.29 5.94
N LEU A 236 -35.49 -18.80 4.78
CA LEU A 236 -36.16 -19.94 4.13
C LEU A 236 -36.18 -21.19 5.01
N ILE A 237 -35.04 -21.55 5.61
CA ILE A 237 -34.96 -22.69 6.54
C ILE A 237 -35.89 -22.48 7.74
N THR A 238 -35.95 -21.25 8.28
CA THR A 238 -36.79 -20.94 9.44
C THR A 238 -38.27 -21.07 9.11
N VAL A 239 -38.69 -20.65 7.91
CA VAL A 239 -40.06 -20.83 7.40
C VAL A 239 -40.40 -22.30 7.22
N ILE A 240 -39.49 -23.10 6.63
CA ILE A 240 -39.71 -24.54 6.45
C ILE A 240 -39.92 -25.22 7.81
N ILE A 241 -39.07 -24.93 8.79
CA ILE A 241 -39.20 -25.48 10.16
C ILE A 241 -40.50 -25.03 10.83
N GLY A 242 -40.94 -23.79 10.62
CA GLY A 242 -42.18 -23.28 11.22
C GLY A 242 -43.47 -23.82 10.60
N VAL A 243 -43.41 -24.35 9.38
CA VAL A 243 -44.55 -24.96 8.66
C VAL A 243 -44.65 -26.47 8.92
N LEU A 244 -43.53 -27.12 9.27
CA LEU A 244 -43.43 -28.55 9.56
C LEU A 244 -43.77 -28.85 11.03
#